data_AF-A0AA43QC65-F1
#
_entry.id   AF-A0AA43QC65-F1
#
_cell.length_a   1.000
_cell.length_b   1.000
_cell.length_c   1.000
_cell.angle_alpha   90.00
_cell.angle_beta   90.00
_cell.angle_gamma   90.00
#
_symmetry.space_group_name_H-M   'P 1'
#
loop_
_entity.id
_entity.type
_entity.pdbx_description
1 polymer ?
#
loop_
_entity_poly.entity_id
_entity_poly.type
_entity_poly.pdbx_seq_one_letter_code
_entity_poly.pdbx_strand_id
1 'polypeptide(L)' 'MPLRRRDRFAAANLTPTFEIEGVECLLETPKLAAVPLRLLKTPIASRQFEITAALGFLFQGF' A
#
# COMPACT_ATOMS: atom_id res chain seq x y z
N MET A 1 -0.48 -6.19 -0.39
CA MET A 1 0.39 -5.18 -1.03
C MET A 1 1.42 -4.73 -0.02
N PRO A 2 2.70 -4.57 -0.39
CA PRO A 2 3.72 -4.11 0.53
C PRO A 2 3.65 -2.59 0.75
N LEU A 3 3.98 -2.17 1.97
CA LEU A 3 4.26 -0.77 2.31
C LEU A 3 5.77 -0.55 2.32
N ARG A 4 6.22 0.60 1.81
CA ARG A 4 7.61 1.05 1.94
C ARG A 4 7.67 2.43 2.54
N ARG A 5 8.70 2.73 3.33
CA ARG A 5 8.88 4.07 3.87
C ARG A 5 9.12 5.09 2.75
N ARG A 6 8.42 6.23 2.81
CA ARG A 6 8.50 7.30 1.81
C ARG A 6 9.87 7.94 1.73
N ASP A 7 10.56 8.05 2.87
CA ASP A 7 11.92 8.61 2.98
C ASP A 7 12.99 7.79 2.23
N ARG A 8 12.71 6.51 1.93
CA ARG A 8 13.64 5.59 1.24
C ARG A 8 13.28 5.33 -0.22
N PHE A 9 12.09 5.75 -0.66
CA PHE A 9 11.58 5.43 -2.00
C PHE A 9 10.87 6.64 -2.62
N ALA A 10 11.21 6.94 -3.88
CA ALA A 10 10.48 7.92 -4.66
C ALA A 10 9.04 7.41 -4.90
N ALA A 11 8.07 8.32 -4.75
CA ALA A 11 6.70 8.05 -5.15
C ALA A 11 6.62 8.09 -6.67
N ALA A 12 5.96 7.10 -7.25
CA ALA A 12 5.45 7.21 -8.61
C ALA A 12 4.07 7.90 -8.57
N ASN A 13 3.62 8.38 -9.72
CA ASN A 13 2.27 8.93 -9.84
C ASN A 13 1.24 7.94 -9.30
N LEU A 14 0.33 8.45 -8.46
CA LEU A 14 -0.85 7.72 -7.93
C LEU A 14 -0.50 6.52 -7.04
N THR A 15 0.64 6.60 -6.35
CA THR A 15 0.96 5.69 -5.24
C THR A 15 0.35 6.26 -3.96
N PRO A 16 -0.66 5.63 -3.35
CA PRO A 16 -1.25 6.17 -2.13
C PRO A 16 -0.23 6.18 -0.99
N THR A 17 -0.29 7.23 -0.18
CA THR A 17 0.57 7.41 0.99
C THR A 17 -0.26 7.23 2.26
N PHE A 18 0.33 6.57 3.25
CA PHE A 18 -0.26 6.27 4.55
C PHE A 18 0.69 6.72 5.65
N GLU A 19 0.15 7.32 6.70
CA GLU A 19 0.89 7.48 7.95
C GLU A 19 0.62 6.26 8.85
N ILE A 20 1.68 5.51 9.18
CA ILE A 20 1.63 4.33 10.05
C ILE A 20 2.63 4.57 11.18
N GLU A 21 2.13 4.66 12.42
CA GLU A 21 2.97 4.88 13.62
C GLU A 21 3.92 6.09 13.48
N GLY A 22 3.45 7.19 12.87
CA GLY A 22 4.24 8.40 12.63
C GLY A 22 5.24 8.29 11.46
N VAL A 23 5.21 7.19 10.70
CA VAL A 23 6.05 6.98 9.53
C VAL A 23 5.22 7.06 8.25
N GLU A 24 5.60 7.97 7.38
CA GLU A 24 5.01 8.10 6.05
C GLU A 24 5.44 6.90 5.16
N CYS A 25 4.46 6.17 4.65
CA CYS A 25 4.62 4.94 3.89
C CYS A 25 3.89 5.01 2.54
N LEU A 26 4.53 4.53 1.50
CA LEU A 26 3.96 4.32 0.16
C LEU A 26 3.39 2.91 0.04
N LEU A 27 2.20 2.80 -0.53
CA LEU A 27 1.61 1.51 -0.92
C LEU A 27 1.99 1.15 -2.34
N GLU A 28 2.83 0.13 -2.50
CA GLU A 28 3.24 -0.34 -3.82
C GLU A 28 2.17 -1.26 -4.43
N THR A 29 1.06 -0.68 -4.85
CA THR A 29 -0.08 -1.37 -5.46
C THR A 29 0.34 -2.33 -6.60
N PRO A 30 1.27 -1.98 -7.52
CA PRO A 30 1.73 -2.89 -8.58
C PRO A 30 2.47 -4.14 -8.07
N LYS A 31 2.94 -4.14 -6.82
CA LYS A 31 3.58 -5.30 -6.17
C LYS A 31 2.59 -6.11 -5.33
N LEU A 32 1.29 -6.01 -5.65
CA LEU A 32 0.27 -6.88 -5.10
C LEU A 32 0.64 -8.36 -5.37
N ALA A 33 0.62 -9.16 -4.32
CA ALA A 33 0.84 -10.59 -4.39
C ALA A 33 0.07 -11.30 -3.28
N ALA A 34 -0.27 -12.57 -3.49
CA ALA A 34 -0.75 -13.45 -2.44
C ALA A 34 0.41 -13.85 -1.51
N VAL A 35 0.13 -13.98 -0.22
CA VAL A 35 1.09 -14.46 0.78
C VAL A 35 0.47 -15.56 1.64
N PRO A 36 1.24 -16.58 2.08
CA PRO A 36 0.75 -17.56 3.05
C PRO A 36 0.30 -16.90 4.35
N LEU A 37 -0.80 -17.40 4.93
CA LEU A 37 -1.37 -16.86 6.18
C LEU A 37 -0.35 -16.80 7.33
N ARG A 38 0.55 -17.79 7.43
CA ARG A 38 1.60 -17.85 8.46
C ARG A 38 2.62 -16.71 8.42
N LEU A 39 2.69 -15.95 7.31
CA LEU A 39 3.53 -14.77 7.20
C LEU A 39 2.85 -13.50 7.75
N LEU A 40 1.52 -13.51 7.90
CA LEU A 40 0.80 -12.38 8.45
C LEU A 40 1.05 -12.28 9.97
N LYS A 41 1.37 -11.07 10.41
CA LYS A 41 1.51 -10.72 11.83
C LYS A 41 0.21 -10.08 12.33
N THR A 42 0.22 -9.65 13.59
CA THR A 42 -0.88 -8.88 14.18
C THR A 42 -1.22 -7.66 13.32
N PRO A 43 -2.50 -7.46 12.96
CA PRO A 43 -2.94 -6.25 12.26
C PRO A 43 -2.73 -4.99 13.11
N ILE A 44 -2.23 -3.92 12.49
CA ILE A 44 -1.97 -2.62 13.16
C ILE A 44 -2.82 -1.47 12.61
N ALA A 45 -3.46 -1.64 11.45
CA ALA A 45 -4.29 -0.63 10.82
C ALA A 45 -5.31 -1.25 9.85
N SER A 46 -6.40 -0.54 9.58
CA SER A 46 -7.41 -0.88 8.58
C SER A 46 -7.73 0.34 7.72
N ARG A 47 -7.65 0.19 6.40
CA ARG A 47 -7.89 1.24 5.39
C ARG A 47 -8.57 0.61 4.19
N GLN A 48 -9.67 1.19 3.73
CA GLN A 48 -10.48 0.62 2.64
C GLN A 48 -10.52 1.56 1.44
N PHE A 49 -10.84 2.83 1.65
CA PHE A 49 -11.08 3.78 0.56
C PHE A 49 -9.85 3.95 -0.33
N GLU A 50 -8.69 4.24 0.25
CA GLU A 50 -7.45 4.46 -0.49
C GLU A 50 -6.98 3.19 -1.21
N ILE A 51 -7.17 2.02 -0.58
CA ILE A 51 -6.81 0.72 -1.16
C ILE A 51 -7.70 0.41 -2.38
N THR A 52 -9.02 0.62 -2.26
CA THR A 52 -9.96 0.39 -3.35
C THR A 52 -9.70 1.34 -4.53
N ALA A 53 -9.44 2.62 -4.25
CA ALA A 53 -9.11 3.59 -5.29
C ALA A 53 -7.81 3.20 -6.03
N ALA A 54 -6.79 2.77 -5.30
CA ALA A 54 -5.51 2.33 -5.88
C ALA A 54 -5.66 1.06 -6.72
N LEU A 55 -6.49 0.11 -6.27
CA LEU A 55 -6.84 -1.08 -7.04
C LEU A 55 -7.59 -0.72 -8.33
N GLY A 56 -8.56 0.19 -8.23
CA GLY A 56 -9.28 0.71 -9.39
C GLY A 56 -8.32 1.30 -10.42
N PHE A 57 -7.43 2.19 -9.99
CA PHE A 57 -6.40 2.76 -10.85
C PHE A 57 -5.45 1.70 -11.45
N LEU A 58 -5.00 0.73 -10.66
CA LEU A 58 -4.08 -0.32 -11.14
C LEU A 58 -4.69 -1.14 -12.28
N PHE A 59 -5.98 -1.49 -12.18
CA PHE A 59 -6.63 -2.40 -13.13
C PHE A 59 -7.40 -1.71 -14.26
N GLN A 60 -7.96 -0.54 -14.00
CA GLN A 60 -8.82 0.17 -14.95
C GLN A 60 -8.11 1.39 -15.57
N GLY A 61 -6.97 1.82 -15.01
CA GLY A 61 -6.33 3.06 -15.43
C GLY A 61 -7.18 4.29 -15.09
N PHE A 62 -7.25 5.21 -16.05
CA PHE A 62 -8.17 6.35 -16.05
C PHE A 62 -9.21 6.18 -17.14
#